data_AF-C8VZG6-F1
#
_entry.id   AF-C8VZG6-F1
#
_cell.length_a   1.000
_cell.length_b   1.000
_cell.length_c   1.000
_cell.angle_alpha   90.00
_cell.angle_beta   90.00
_cell.angle_gamma   90.00
#
_symmetry.space_group_name_H-M   'P 1'
#
loop_
_entity.id
_entity.type
_entity.pdbx_description
1 polymer ?
#
loop_
_entity_poly.entity_id
_entity_poly.type
_entity_poly.pdbx_seq_one_letter_code
_entity_poly.pdbx_strand_id
1 'polypeptide(L)' 'MAYLLHFMFQRQGLTPGQFWQKPRGEQIFLIESTKLAIEEENRRRKEGQQDG' A
#
# COMPACT_ATOMS: atom_id res chain seq x y z
N MET A 1 -6.89 7.72 -2.61
CA MET A 1 -7.15 6.80 -1.48
C MET A 1 -7.74 5.46 -1.89
N ALA A 2 -8.70 5.39 -2.82
CA ALA A 2 -9.27 4.11 -3.26
C ALA A 2 -8.24 3.06 -3.69
N TYR A 3 -7.18 3.46 -4.43
CA TYR A 3 -6.13 2.54 -4.86
C TYR A 3 -5.29 1.96 -3.70
N LEU A 4 -5.03 2.75 -2.66
CA LEU A 4 -4.29 2.29 -1.47
C LEU A 4 -5.11 1.28 -0.68
N LEU A 5 -6.42 1.54 -0.51
CA LEU A 5 -7.33 0.59 0.14
C LEU A 5 -7.45 -0.70 -0.66
N HIS A 6 -7.49 -0.61 -2.00
CA HIS A 6 -7.46 -1.78 -2.86
C HIS A 6 -6.16 -2.59 -2.68
N PHE A 7 -5.00 -1.92 -2.64
CA PHE A 7 -3.72 -2.59 -2.41
C PHE A 7 -3.66 -3.26 -1.03
N MET A 8 -4.07 -2.55 0.04
CA MET A 8 -4.15 -3.10 1.39
C MET A 8 -5.08 -4.33 1.44
N PHE A 9 -6.23 -4.26 0.77
CA PHE A 9 -7.16 -5.40 0.70
C PHE A 9 -6.53 -6.59 -0.04
N GLN A 10 -5.96 -6.38 -1.22
CA GLN A 10 -5.42 -7.45 -2.05
C GLN A 10 -4.13 -8.08 -1.48
N ARG A 11 -3.25 -7.28 -0.89
CA ARG A 11 -1.92 -7.73 -0.46
C ARG A 11 -1.85 -8.07 1.03
N GLN A 12 -2.67 -7.42 1.86
CA GLN A 12 -2.62 -7.54 3.32
C GLN A 12 -3.92 -8.10 3.91
N GLY A 13 -4.95 -8.33 3.09
CA GLY A 13 -6.25 -8.81 3.54
C GLY A 13 -7.07 -7.78 4.34
N LEU A 14 -6.59 -6.53 4.42
CA LEU A 14 -7.25 -5.48 5.20
C LEU A 14 -8.41 -4.89 4.41
N THR A 15 -9.64 -5.18 4.82
CA THR A 15 -10.84 -4.64 4.16
C THR A 15 -11.01 -3.15 4.45
N PRO A 16 -11.70 -2.39 3.57
CA PRO A 16 -11.98 -0.97 3.82
C PRO A 16 -12.73 -0.72 5.13
N GLY A 17 -13.66 -1.60 5.52
CA GLY A 17 -14.39 -1.49 6.77
C GLY A 17 -13.48 -1.59 7.99
N GLN A 18 -12.58 -2.58 7.99
CA GLN A 18 -11.56 -2.73 9.05
C GLN A 18 -10.61 -1.53 9.09
N PHE A 19 -10.24 -0.97 7.95
CA PHE A 19 -9.41 0.24 7.89
C PHE A 19 -10.09 1.43 8.60
N TRP A 20 -11.36 1.69 8.31
CA TRP A 20 -12.06 2.86 8.89
C TRP A 20 -12.37 2.73 10.38
N GLN A 21 -12.44 1.51 10.90
CA GLN A 21 -12.61 1.26 12.33
C GLN A 21 -11.34 1.51 13.14
N LYS A 22 -10.18 1.63 12.50
CA LYS A 22 -8.90 1.87 13.19
C LYS A 22 -8.78 3.31 13.72
N PRO A 23 -8.04 3.53 14.81
CA PRO A 23 -7.66 4.87 15.25
C PRO A 23 -7.01 5.68 14.13
N ARG A 24 -7.20 7.01 14.15
CA ARG A 24 -6.71 7.88 13.06
C ARG A 24 -5.19 7.76 12.84
N GLY A 25 -4.41 7.60 13.91
CA GLY A 25 -2.97 7.39 13.82
C GLY A 25 -2.61 6.10 13.06
N GLU A 26 -3.28 4.99 13.35
CA GLU A 26 -3.10 3.73 12.62
C GLU A 26 -3.52 3.85 11.16
N GLN A 27 -4.62 4.55 10.87
CA GLN A 27 -5.05 4.79 9.48
C GLN A 27 -3.98 5.52 8.67
N ILE A 28 -3.39 6.58 9.24
CA ILE A 28 -2.33 7.35 8.60
C ILE A 28 -1.10 6.46 8.40
N PHE A 29 -0.69 5.74 9.44
CA PHE A 29 0.46 4.84 9.37
C PHE A 29 0.31 3.79 8.26
N LEU A 30 -0.87 3.16 8.14
CA LEU A 30 -1.16 2.18 7.11
C LEU A 30 -1.13 2.78 5.70
N ILE A 31 -1.68 3.99 5.53
CA ILE A 31 -1.64 4.72 4.25
C ILE A 31 -0.19 4.99 3.84
N GLU A 32 0.62 5.58 4.71
CA GLU A 32 2.00 5.95 4.38
C GLU A 32 2.89 4.72 4.17
N SER A 33 2.73 3.68 5.01
CA SER A 33 3.43 2.40 4.83
C SER A 33 3.08 1.73 3.50
N THR A 34 1.81 1.81 3.08
CA THR A 34 1.38 1.26 1.79
C THR A 34 1.99 2.03 0.61
N LYS A 35 2.10 3.36 0.70
CA LYS A 35 2.77 4.16 -0.35
C LYS A 35 4.23 3.75 -0.50
N LEU A 36 4.96 3.63 0.61
CA LEU A 36 6.36 3.20 0.60
C LEU A 36 6.54 1.82 -0.05
N ALA A 37 5.67 0.86 0.26
CA ALA A 37 5.72 -0.46 -0.35
C ALA A 37 5.52 -0.42 -1.88
N ILE A 38 4.61 0.44 -2.36
CA ILE A 38 4.32 0.60 -3.79
C ILE A 38 5.47 1.32 -4.51
N GLU A 39 6.06 2.33 -3.88
CA GLU A 39 7.24 3.03 -4.40
C GLU A 39 8.42 2.07 -4.58
N GLU A 40 8.68 1.24 -3.57
CA GLU A 40 9.72 0.22 -3.62
C GLU A 40 9.46 -0.86 -4.69
N GLU A 41 8.22 -1.33 -4.81
CA GLU A 41 7.83 -2.27 -5.88
C GLU A 41 8.06 -1.66 -7.26
N ASN A 42 7.69 -0.39 -7.45
CA ASN A 42 7.89 0.33 -8.71
C ASN A 42 9.37 0.57 -9.01
N ARG A 43 10.18 0.87 -7.99
CA ARG A 43 11.64 1.03 -8.13
C ARG A 43 12.27 -0.27 -8.63
N ARG A 44 11.97 -1.40 -7.98
CA ARG A 44 12.46 -2.73 -8.39
C ARG A 44 12.04 -3.11 -9.81
N ARG A 45 10.81 -2.79 -10.21
CA ARG A 45 10.32 -3.03 -11.57
C ARG A 45 11.10 -2.23 -12.62
N LYS A 46 11.44 -0.97 -12.33
CA LYS A 46 12.25 -0.13 -13.23
C LYS A 46 13.68 -0.65 -13.37
N GLU A 47 14.29 -1.06 -12.25
CA GLU A 47 15.65 -1.62 -12.23
C GLU A 47 15.71 -2.94 -13.03
N GLY A 48 14.75 -3.85 -12.81
CA GLY A 48 14.69 -5.12 -13.57
C GLY A 48 14.30 -5.00 -15.04
N GLN A 49 13.82 -3.83 -15.49
CA GLN A 49 13.55 -3.54 -16.91
C GLN A 49 14.75 -2.89 -17.62
N GLN A 50 15.78 -2.44 -16.90
CA GLN A 50 16.98 -1.83 -17.49
C GLN A 50 18.07 -2.86 -17.84
N ASP A 51 17.94 -4.10 -17.35
CA ASP A 51 18.89 -5.21 -17.55
C ASP A 51 18.46 -6.23 -18.63
N GLY A 52 17.43 -5.94 -19.44
CA GLY A 52 16.95 -6.80 -20.53
C GLY A 52 16.92 -6.08 -21.88
#